data_AF-A0A9P0KS18-F1
#
_entry.id   AF-A0A9P0KS18-F1
#
_cell.length_a   1.000
_cell.length_b   1.000
_cell.length_c   1.000
_cell.angle_alpha   90.00
_cell.angle_beta   90.00
_cell.angle_gamma   90.00
#
_symmetry.space_group_name_H-M   'P 1'
#
loop_
_entity.id
_entity.type
_entity.pdbx_description
1 polymer ?
#
loop_
_entity_poly.entity_id
_entity_poly.type
_entity_poly.pdbx_seq_one_letter_code
_entity_poly.pdbx_strand_id
1 'polypeptide(L)'
;MLAADYEVICLTETWLKSGVFNNELFTDSYNLYRRDQETTSSNKKDGGGVLIAVKKTLESRRCQQLESDAKHVWISVGPKNSETVFIYCGLFYSLYDV
;
A
#
# COMPACT_ATOMS: atom_id res chain seq x y z
N MET A 1 -6.97 15.66 -4.63
CA MET A 1 -6.24 15.32 -3.40
C MET A 1 -7.23 14.71 -2.43
N LEU A 2 -6.95 13.54 -1.84
CA LEU A 2 -7.84 12.92 -0.83
C LEU A 2 -8.08 13.91 0.30
N ALA A 3 -9.34 14.34 0.49
CA ALA A 3 -9.71 15.42 1.40
C ALA A 3 -9.91 14.98 2.86
N ALA A 4 -9.49 13.76 3.20
CA ALA A 4 -9.79 13.15 4.49
C ALA A 4 -8.51 12.92 5.33
N ASP A 5 -8.55 13.41 6.56
CA ASP A 5 -7.39 13.49 7.46
C ASP A 5 -7.23 12.23 8.34
N TYR A 6 -7.03 11.07 7.72
CA TYR A 6 -6.89 9.80 8.43
C TYR A 6 -5.43 9.47 8.78
N GLU A 7 -5.20 8.75 9.87
CA GLU A 7 -3.87 8.28 10.29
C GLU A 7 -3.29 7.21 9.36
N VAL A 8 -4.15 6.32 8.87
CA VAL A 8 -3.80 5.28 7.90
C VAL A 8 -4.85 5.27 6.80
N ILE A 9 -4.41 5.25 5.54
CA ILE A 9 -5.25 5.18 4.35
C ILE A 9 -4.80 3.99 3.52
N CYS A 10 -5.71 3.07 3.23
CA CYS A 10 -5.47 1.92 2.35
C CYS A 10 -6.23 2.12 1.04
N LEU A 11 -5.52 2.12 -0.08
CA LEU A 11 -6.08 2.20 -1.42
C LEU A 11 -5.75 0.94 -2.20
N THR A 12 -6.73 0.42 -2.92
CA THR A 12 -6.58 -0.67 -3.87
C THR A 12 -7.00 -0.19 -5.26
N GLU A 13 -6.60 -0.92 -6.31
CA GLU A 13 -6.87 -0.53 -7.70
C GLU A 13 -6.36 0.90 -7.97
N THR A 14 -5.09 1.15 -7.64
CA THR A 14 -4.48 2.48 -7.78
C THR A 14 -4.01 2.76 -9.20
N TRP A 15 -3.74 1.72 -10.00
CA TRP A 15 -3.21 1.80 -11.36
C TRP A 15 -1.92 2.64 -11.48
N LEU A 16 -1.19 2.78 -10.37
CA LEU A 16 0.02 3.57 -10.33
C LEU A 16 1.17 2.85 -11.02
N LYS A 17 2.01 3.66 -11.68
CA LYS A 17 3.25 3.23 -12.34
C LYS A 17 4.44 3.79 -11.59
N SER A 18 5.59 3.15 -11.78
CA SER A 18 6.86 3.51 -11.15
C SER A 18 7.26 4.98 -11.34
N GLY A 19 6.82 5.61 -12.43
CA GLY A 19 7.07 7.03 -12.72
C GLY A 19 6.19 8.05 -11.98
N VAL A 20 5.15 7.63 -11.24
CA VAL A 20 4.33 8.55 -10.43
C VAL A 20 5.00 8.76 -9.09
N PHE A 21 5.34 9.99 -8.75
CA PHE A 21 6.02 10.28 -7.49
C PHE A 21 5.05 10.35 -6.31
N ASN A 22 5.53 9.99 -5.12
CA ASN A 22 4.70 9.96 -3.90
C ASN A 22 4.10 11.33 -3.54
N ASN A 23 4.83 12.41 -3.83
CA ASN A 23 4.42 13.80 -3.58
C ASN A 23 3.28 14.28 -4.51
N GLU A 24 3.01 13.58 -5.61
CA GLU A 24 1.86 13.86 -6.47
C GLU A 24 0.56 13.30 -5.87
N LEU A 25 0.67 12.26 -5.04
CA LEU A 25 -0.46 11.50 -4.49
C LEU A 25 -0.90 12.00 -3.12
N PHE A 26 0.07 12.28 -2.25
CA PHE A 26 -0.14 12.72 -0.89
C PHE A 26 0.79 13.89 -0.56
N THR A 27 0.37 14.72 0.41
CA THR A 27 1.27 15.67 1.06
C THR A 27 2.45 14.92 1.70
N ASP A 28 3.55 15.63 1.93
CA ASP A 28 4.73 15.09 2.65
C ASP A 28 4.45 14.74 4.12
N SER A 29 3.20 14.84 4.59
CA SER A 29 2.78 14.39 5.91
C SER A 29 2.59 12.87 6.03
N TYR A 30 2.73 12.12 4.93
CA TYR A 30 2.54 10.66 4.91
C TYR A 30 3.79 9.89 4.46
N ASN A 31 4.03 8.75 5.10
CA ASN A 31 4.88 7.69 4.59
C ASN A 31 4.05 6.79 3.67
N LEU A 32 4.51 6.56 2.44
CA LEU A 32 3.78 5.74 1.47
C LEU A 32 4.46 4.38 1.27
N TYR A 33 3.66 3.33 1.34
CA TYR A 33 4.05 1.95 1.07
C TYR A 33 3.18 1.43 -0.06
N ARG A 34 3.77 1.17 -1.23
CA ARG A 34 3.02 0.78 -2.42
C ARG A 34 3.61 -0.44 -3.12
N ARG A 35 2.73 -1.11 -3.86
CA ARG A 35 3.08 -2.14 -4.83
C ARG A 35 2.32 -1.83 -6.11
N ASP A 36 3.08 -1.48 -7.13
CA ASP A 36 2.55 -1.01 -8.41
C ASP A 36 2.23 -2.15 -9.35
N GLN A 37 1.42 -1.85 -10.37
CA GLN A 37 1.00 -2.80 -11.41
C GLN A 37 2.18 -3.57 -12.02
N GLU A 38 3.31 -2.88 -12.25
CA GLU A 38 4.49 -3.41 -12.94
C GLU A 38 5.35 -4.33 -12.06
N THR A 39 5.11 -4.36 -10.74
CA THR A 39 5.99 -5.03 -9.77
C THR A 39 5.56 -6.47 -9.42
N THR A 40 4.55 -7.00 -10.10
CA THR A 40 4.06 -8.37 -9.85
C THR A 40 4.11 -9.23 -11.11
N SER A 41 4.59 -10.46 -10.94
CA SER A 41 4.75 -11.46 -12.01
C SER A 41 3.43 -12.01 -12.58
N SER A 42 2.29 -11.41 -12.27
CA SER A 42 0.99 -11.89 -12.75
C SER A 42 0.83 -11.61 -14.25
N ASN A 43 0.56 -12.65 -15.04
CA ASN A 43 0.25 -12.54 -16.47
C ASN A 43 -1.04 -11.75 -16.77
N LYS A 44 -1.85 -11.42 -15.75
CA LYS A 44 -2.97 -10.48 -15.88
C LYS A 44 -2.40 -9.06 -16.00
N LYS A 45 -2.34 -8.58 -17.24
CA LYS A 45 -1.85 -7.24 -17.61
C LYS A 45 -2.79 -6.10 -17.21
N ASP A 46 -4.04 -6.40 -16.88
CA ASP A 46 -5.05 -5.38 -16.62
C ASP A 46 -5.22 -5.12 -15.11
N GLY A 47 -4.84 -3.91 -14.68
CA GLY A 47 -5.29 -3.32 -13.41
C GLY A 47 -4.52 -3.68 -12.13
N GLY A 48 -5.03 -3.14 -11.02
CA GLY A 48 -4.54 -3.38 -9.67
C GLY A 48 -3.68 -2.27 -9.09
N GLY A 49 -2.72 -2.68 -8.26
CA GLY A 49 -1.90 -1.78 -7.45
C GLY A 49 -2.52 -1.55 -6.07
N VAL A 50 -1.66 -1.49 -5.06
CA VAL A 50 -2.06 -1.22 -3.68
C VAL A 50 -1.16 -0.17 -3.07
N LEU A 51 -1.72 0.64 -2.19
CA LEU A 51 -1.00 1.70 -1.49
C LEU A 51 -1.53 1.82 -0.07
N ILE A 52 -0.62 1.86 0.90
CA ILE A 52 -0.88 2.25 2.28
C ILE A 52 -0.16 3.56 2.54
N ALA A 53 -0.89 4.60 2.92
CA ALA A 53 -0.35 5.86 3.41
C ALA A 53 -0.49 5.92 4.93
N VAL A 54 0.58 6.23 5.65
CA VAL A 54 0.58 6.37 7.11
C VAL A 54 1.05 7.77 7.49
N LYS A 55 0.31 8.51 8.32
CA LYS A 55 0.75 9.81 8.83
C LYS A 55 2.12 9.66 9.50
N LYS A 56 3.05 10.57 9.21
CA LYS A 56 4.40 10.58 9.78
C LYS A 56 4.43 10.78 11.31
N THR A 57 3.30 11.12 11.93
CA THR A 57 3.12 11.15 13.39
C THR A 57 3.16 9.75 14.01
N LEU A 58 2.97 8.69 13.21
CA LEU A 58 3.10 7.30 13.62
C LEU A 58 4.37 6.69 13.04
N GLU A 59 5.10 5.90 13.84
CA GLU A 59 6.18 5.07 13.30
C GLU A 59 5.56 3.92 12.51
N SER A 60 6.07 3.70 11.30
CA SER A 60 5.64 2.59 10.45
C SER A 60 6.80 2.01 9.66
N ARG A 61 6.72 0.71 9.34
CA ARG A 61 7.74 0.00 8.57
C ARG A 61 7.10 -1.03 7.64
N ARG A 62 7.68 -1.20 6.45
CA ARG A 62 7.28 -2.26 5.52
C ARG A 62 7.79 -3.61 6.01
N CYS A 63 6.93 -4.61 6.01
CA CYS A 63 7.25 -5.99 6.38
C CYS A 63 7.39 -6.86 5.12
N GLN A 64 8.44 -6.63 4.33
CA GLN A 64 8.65 -7.33 3.05
C GLN A 64 8.73 -8.85 3.21
N GLN A 65 9.15 -9.35 4.38
CA GLN A 65 9.20 -10.79 4.68
C GLN A 65 7.82 -11.46 4.75
N LEU A 66 6.74 -10.68 4.89
CA LEU A 66 5.36 -11.17 4.88
C LEU A 66 4.72 -11.06 3.48
N GLU A 67 5.43 -10.45 2.52
CA GLU A 67 4.94 -10.26 1.16
C GLU A 67 5.19 -11.51 0.30
N SER A 68 4.20 -11.86 -0.53
CA SER A 68 4.31 -12.90 -1.55
C SER A 68 4.30 -12.26 -2.95
N ASP A 69 4.21 -13.04 -4.02
CA ASP A 69 4.09 -12.51 -5.39
C ASP A 69 2.74 -11.84 -5.69
N ALA A 70 1.75 -12.04 -4.81
CA ALA A 70 0.44 -11.41 -4.95
C ALA A 70 0.49 -9.89 -4.72
N LYS A 71 -0.51 -9.16 -5.24
CA LYS A 71 -0.62 -7.69 -5.14
C LYS A 71 -1.07 -7.28 -3.74
N HIS A 72 -0.14 -7.30 -2.79
CA HIS A 72 -0.35 -6.82 -1.42
C HIS A 72 0.89 -6.17 -0.81
N VAL A 73 0.66 -5.41 0.26
CA VAL A 73 1.65 -4.76 1.10
C VAL A 73 1.32 -5.05 2.56
N TRP A 74 2.35 -5.38 3.32
CA TRP A 74 2.29 -5.48 4.77
C TRP A 74 3.11 -4.38 5.42
N ILE A 75 2.52 -3.74 6.42
CA ILE A 75 3.25 -2.80 7.27
C ILE A 75 3.01 -3.11 8.74
N SER A 76 3.96 -2.69 9.56
CA SER A 76 3.79 -2.54 10.99
C SER A 76 3.61 -1.06 11.32
N VAL A 77 2.68 -0.74 12.22
CA VAL A 77 2.38 0.62 12.70
C VAL A 77 2.28 0.61 14.20
N GLY A 78 2.93 1.55 14.88
CA GLY A 78 2.78 1.71 16.31
C GLY A 78 3.75 2.75 16.89
N PRO A 79 3.52 3.21 18.12
CA PRO A 79 4.48 4.04 18.83
C PRO A 79 5.79 3.29 19.06
N LYS A 80 6.90 4.04 19.12
CA LYS A 80 8.18 3.52 19.60
C LYS A 80 7.98 2.99 21.03
N ASN A 81 8.16 1.68 21.24
CA ASN A 81 8.01 0.96 22.52
C ASN A 81 6.58 0.62 22.97
N SER A 82 5.61 0.52 22.07
CA SER A 82 4.26 0.01 22.38
C SER A 82 3.88 -1.20 21.52
N GLU A 83 2.70 -1.77 21.76
CA GLU A 83 2.16 -2.84 20.92
C GLU A 83 2.05 -2.36 19.48
N THR A 84 2.62 -3.16 18.58
CA THR A 84 2.68 -2.85 17.16
C THR A 84 1.52 -3.54 16.45
N VAL A 85 0.75 -2.77 15.69
CA VAL A 85 -0.34 -3.28 14.86
C VAL A 85 0.20 -3.61 13.47
N PHE A 86 -0.16 -4.79 12.95
CA PHE A 86 0.13 -5.15 11.56
C PHE A 86 -1.07 -4.81 10.68
N ILE A 87 -0.80 -4.14 9.56
CA ILE A 87 -1.80 -3.74 8.58
C ILE A 87 -1.49 -4.41 7.25
N TYR A 88 -2.51 -5.05 6.69
CA TYR A 88 -2.50 -5.69 5.38
C TYR A 88 -3.38 -4.91 4.41
N CYS A 89 -2.87 -4.63 3.22
CA CYS A 89 -3.67 -4.14 2.10
C CYS A 89 -3.32 -4.96 0.86
N GLY A 90 -4.33 -5.60 0.28
CA GLY A 90 -4.12 -6.51 -0.84
C GLY A 90 -5.35 -6.66 -1.71
N LEU A 91 -5.11 -7.06 -2.96
CA LEU A 91 -6.14 -7.45 -3.91
C LEU A 91 -6.13 -8.96 -4.12
N PHE A 92 -7.31 -9.55 -4.13
CA PHE A 92 -7.54 -10.94 -4.49
C PHE A 92 -8.60 -11.00 -5.58
N TYR A 93 -8.23 -11.51 -6.75
CA TYR A 93 -9.19 -11.76 -7.83
C TYR A 93 -9.65 -13.21 -7.75
N SER A 94 -10.96 -13.45 -7.69
CA SER A 94 -11.52 -14.79 -7.80
C SER A 94 -11.22 -15.37 -9.19
N LEU A 95 -10.87 -16.66 -9.25
CA LEU A 95 -10.63 -17.37 -10.52
C LEU A 95 -11.92 -17.68 -11.30
N TYR A 96 -13.09 -17.31 -10.76
CA TYR A 96 -14.41 -17.56 -11.35
C TYR A 96 -15.02 -16.38 -12.12
N ASP A 97 -14.31 -15.26 -12.23
CA ASP A 97 -14.74 -14.12 -13.06
C ASP A 97 -14.09 -14.18 -14.45
N VAL A 98 -14.51 -15.17 -15.25
CA VAL A 98 -14.29 -15.24 -16.72
C VAL A 98 -15.61 -15.53 -17.42
#